data_AF-A0A1G9K5B4-F1
#
_entry.id   AF-A0A1G9K5B4-F1
#
_cell.length_a   1.000
_cell.length_b   1.000
_cell.length_c   1.000
_cell.angle_alpha   90.00
_cell.angle_beta   90.00
_cell.angle_gamma   90.00
#
_symmetry.space_group_name_H-M   'P 1'
#
loop_
_entity.id
_entity.type
_entity.pdbx_description
1 polymer ?
#
loop_
_entity_poly.entity_id
_entity_poly.type
_entity_poly.pdbx_seq_one_letter_code
_entity_poly.pdbx_strand_id
1 'polypeptide(L)'
;MVDMVCILGVFSAIFGLFQYFWFWQFGPETQMLIPYVLLSTTNARITGMYGQPNLFALFLILVLLACSYRYIHADVQASRLVSRHGWLRLIPVALIAFVFFQTGSRNGMLSLSLIGCLVAYFVLKGRYLSNFRQMVGRLLPLLGGLLVGYGLYRLMALDGGATRSMVSAGGDVSIDTRFVLWYSSLLMGLEHPWAGVGFGNFNYFLADTQVVAQEKIRLLYEARSYTNWSHNEYLQMLAEGGIPAFLLFTGLALWILKRLIYGVVKEGRGDDPAYVYSHLMLLPFFFMAFFSWPFRFAPLLALFAVFLGCALAHGPTVTWSPSRATRVTFQGVALCALALTIFLATLEAKAAALRDALREGQTVEESFTDFQQLAYNPQTRYVTLTRILPQLTQQVLESQDKTQALRLIPFAEDLAEMERAYWQWLLLSRLYFLVGLLDEARAAAEMSIHQQPVHEPAWQFLHYIDMTRAARATGRPIESFFPGAVPADHLFLENDHGGNRTAQPE
;
A
#
# COMPACT_ATOMS: atom_id res chain seq x y z
N MET A 1 13.39 -22.46 -10.36
CA MET A 1 12.95 -21.12 -9.90
C MET A 1 12.63 -20.19 -11.07
N VAL A 2 13.60 -19.81 -11.91
CA VAL A 2 13.38 -18.87 -13.03
C VAL A 2 12.22 -19.29 -13.96
N ASP A 3 12.08 -20.59 -14.23
CA ASP A 3 10.99 -21.10 -15.05
C ASP A 3 9.61 -20.87 -14.42
N MET A 4 9.50 -21.07 -13.10
CA MET A 4 8.27 -20.83 -12.36
C MET A 4 7.91 -19.35 -12.36
N VAL A 5 8.88 -18.45 -12.15
CA VAL A 5 8.66 -16.99 -12.23
C VAL A 5 8.20 -16.58 -13.63
N CYS A 6 8.83 -17.11 -14.69
CA CYS A 6 8.39 -16.85 -16.07
C CYS A 6 6.95 -17.32 -16.31
N ILE A 7 6.59 -18.54 -15.90
CA ILE A 7 5.26 -19.12 -16.11
C ILE A 7 4.21 -18.29 -15.37
N LEU A 8 4.41 -18.05 -14.07
CA LEU A 8 3.52 -17.23 -13.26
C LEU A 8 3.40 -15.81 -13.81
N GLY A 9 4.50 -15.25 -14.31
CA GLY A 9 4.54 -13.95 -14.93
C GLY A 9 3.70 -13.84 -16.20
N VAL A 10 3.74 -14.86 -17.07
CA VAL A 10 2.88 -14.90 -18.27
C VAL A 10 1.40 -14.99 -17.88
N PHE A 11 1.04 -15.87 -16.93
CA PHE A 11 -0.34 -15.94 -16.43
C PHE A 11 -0.80 -14.60 -15.84
N SER A 12 0.05 -13.95 -15.04
CA SER A 12 -0.28 -12.66 -14.44
C SER A 12 -0.41 -11.55 -15.48
N ALA A 13 0.42 -11.58 -16.54
CA ALA A 13 0.31 -10.66 -17.65
C ALA A 13 -1.01 -10.85 -18.43
N ILE A 14 -1.44 -12.10 -18.64
CA ILE A 14 -2.74 -12.40 -19.26
C ILE A 14 -3.90 -11.85 -18.40
N PHE A 15 -3.85 -12.01 -17.07
CA PHE A 15 -4.85 -11.42 -16.20
C PHE A 15 -4.84 -9.88 -16.22
N GLY A 16 -3.65 -9.28 -16.30
CA GLY A 16 -3.53 -7.83 -16.51
C GLY A 16 -4.19 -7.38 -17.82
N LEU A 17 -3.96 -8.10 -18.91
CA LEU A 17 -4.64 -7.82 -20.18
C LEU A 17 -6.15 -7.98 -20.09
N PHE A 18 -6.62 -9.04 -19.45
CA PHE A 18 -8.04 -9.25 -19.23
C PHE A 18 -8.65 -8.08 -18.45
N GLN A 19 -7.99 -7.61 -17.39
CA GLN A 19 -8.40 -6.43 -16.62
C GLN A 19 -8.50 -5.17 -17.52
N TYR A 20 -7.48 -4.95 -18.36
CA TYR A 20 -7.47 -3.83 -19.30
C TYR A 20 -8.63 -3.88 -20.29
N PHE A 21 -8.81 -5.01 -20.99
CA PHE A 21 -9.88 -5.16 -21.98
C PHE A 21 -11.27 -5.11 -21.32
N TRP A 22 -11.40 -5.65 -20.11
CA TRP A 22 -12.64 -5.52 -19.34
C TRP A 22 -13.00 -4.06 -19.10
N PHE A 23 -12.05 -3.26 -18.60
CA PHE A 23 -12.29 -1.85 -18.34
C PHE A 23 -12.74 -1.09 -19.60
N TRP A 24 -12.11 -1.35 -20.75
CA TRP A 24 -12.49 -0.68 -21.99
C TRP A 24 -13.83 -1.16 -22.57
N GLN A 25 -14.20 -2.41 -22.34
CA GLN A 25 -15.44 -2.99 -22.87
C GLN A 25 -16.66 -2.71 -21.97
N PHE A 26 -16.48 -2.72 -20.65
CA PHE A 26 -17.56 -2.68 -19.67
C PHE A 26 -17.49 -1.47 -18.73
N GLY A 27 -16.38 -0.74 -18.70
CA GLY A 27 -16.18 0.40 -17.81
C GLY A 27 -15.62 0.03 -16.43
N PRO A 28 -15.68 0.96 -15.46
CA PRO A 28 -15.18 0.72 -14.11
C PRO A 28 -16.03 -0.32 -13.37
N GLU A 29 -15.37 -1.26 -12.71
CA GLU A 29 -16.00 -2.29 -11.88
C GLU A 29 -15.43 -2.21 -10.46
N THR A 30 -16.30 -2.26 -9.46
CA THR A 30 -15.94 -2.19 -8.02
C THR A 30 -15.78 -3.58 -7.40
N GLN A 31 -16.43 -4.59 -7.98
CA GLN A 31 -16.29 -5.98 -7.57
C GLN A 31 -15.04 -6.63 -8.16
N MET A 32 -14.63 -7.76 -7.60
CA MET A 32 -13.54 -8.56 -8.15
C MET A 32 -13.94 -9.11 -9.53
N LEU A 33 -13.09 -8.94 -10.54
CA LEU A 33 -13.32 -9.49 -11.88
C LEU A 33 -13.26 -11.02 -11.88
N ILE A 34 -12.35 -11.58 -11.09
CA ILE A 34 -12.26 -13.01 -10.82
C ILE A 34 -12.14 -13.15 -9.31
N PRO A 35 -13.15 -13.72 -8.62
CA PRO A 35 -13.12 -13.86 -7.17
C PRO A 35 -11.80 -14.46 -6.68
N TYR A 36 -11.17 -13.82 -5.70
CA TYR A 36 -9.91 -14.22 -5.06
C TYR A 36 -8.64 -14.22 -5.94
N VAL A 37 -8.75 -13.86 -7.23
CA VAL A 37 -7.62 -13.95 -8.18
C VAL A 37 -7.33 -12.60 -8.84
N LEU A 38 -8.37 -11.92 -9.33
CA LEU A 38 -8.24 -10.66 -10.04
C LEU A 38 -9.16 -9.62 -9.44
N LEU A 39 -8.53 -8.60 -8.88
CA LEU A 39 -9.18 -7.51 -8.16
C LEU A 39 -9.92 -6.58 -9.13
N SER A 40 -10.64 -5.63 -8.54
CA SER A 40 -11.49 -4.67 -9.24
C SER A 40 -10.71 -3.77 -10.21
N THR A 41 -11.43 -3.13 -11.13
CA THR A 41 -10.85 -2.23 -12.14
C THR A 41 -11.59 -0.91 -12.14
N THR A 42 -11.24 -0.01 -11.23
CA THR A 42 -11.90 1.30 -11.10
C THR A 42 -11.39 2.33 -12.11
N ASN A 43 -10.26 2.06 -12.75
CA ASN A 43 -9.61 2.94 -13.71
C ASN A 43 -8.87 2.13 -14.78
N ALA A 44 -8.50 2.79 -15.88
CA ALA A 44 -7.85 2.17 -17.04
C ALA A 44 -6.46 1.57 -16.75
N ARG A 45 -5.91 1.86 -15.57
CA ARG A 45 -4.58 1.45 -15.15
C ARG A 45 -4.63 0.03 -14.59
N ILE A 46 -3.79 -0.85 -15.14
CA ILE A 46 -3.77 -2.26 -14.72
C ILE A 46 -3.11 -2.38 -13.33
N THR A 47 -3.80 -3.05 -12.42
CA THR A 47 -3.31 -3.36 -11.06
C THR A 47 -3.00 -4.84 -10.85
N GLY A 48 -3.50 -5.71 -11.73
CA GLY A 48 -3.26 -7.15 -11.70
C GLY A 48 -3.70 -7.80 -10.39
N MET A 49 -3.08 -8.94 -10.06
CA MET A 49 -3.37 -9.70 -8.83
C MET A 49 -2.95 -9.00 -7.53
N TYR A 50 -2.23 -7.88 -7.62
CA TYR A 50 -1.73 -7.15 -6.45
C TYR A 50 -2.66 -6.01 -6.03
N GLY A 51 -3.65 -5.63 -6.86
CA GLY A 51 -4.57 -4.53 -6.55
C GLY A 51 -3.92 -3.14 -6.56
N GLN A 52 -2.59 -3.09 -6.71
CA GLN A 52 -1.81 -1.88 -6.70
C GLN A 52 -0.81 -1.92 -7.87
N PRO A 53 -0.81 -0.90 -8.73
CA PRO A 53 -0.07 -0.93 -10.00
C PRO A 53 1.45 -0.89 -9.86
N ASN A 54 2.01 -0.29 -8.80
CA ASN A 54 3.45 -0.29 -8.55
C ASN A 54 3.92 -1.67 -8.04
N LEU A 55 3.14 -2.34 -7.19
CA LEU A 55 3.45 -3.70 -6.73
C LEU A 55 3.40 -4.69 -7.90
N PHE A 56 2.41 -4.54 -8.79
CA PHE A 56 2.34 -5.35 -9.99
C PHE A 56 3.48 -5.04 -10.96
N ALA A 57 3.83 -3.77 -11.15
CA ALA A 57 4.99 -3.38 -11.96
C ALA A 57 6.30 -3.97 -11.42
N LEU A 58 6.50 -3.98 -10.09
CA LEU A 58 7.66 -4.63 -9.46
C LEU A 58 7.70 -6.11 -9.85
N PHE A 59 6.60 -6.83 -9.70
CA PHE A 59 6.53 -8.23 -10.09
C PHE A 59 6.87 -8.43 -11.58
N LEU A 60 6.29 -7.62 -12.47
CA LEU A 60 6.57 -7.71 -13.91
C LEU A 60 8.04 -7.40 -14.24
N ILE A 61 8.72 -6.51 -13.52
CA ILE A 61 10.18 -6.30 -13.67
C ILE A 61 10.95 -7.58 -13.31
N LEU A 62 10.58 -8.26 -12.22
CA LEU A 62 11.23 -9.53 -11.84
C LEU A 62 11.01 -10.60 -12.91
N VAL A 63 9.81 -10.66 -13.50
CA VAL A 63 9.50 -11.56 -14.62
C VAL A 63 10.31 -11.18 -15.86
N LEU A 64 10.43 -9.90 -16.21
CA LEU A 64 11.26 -9.44 -17.33
C LEU A 64 12.73 -9.83 -17.12
N LEU A 65 13.24 -9.69 -15.90
CA LEU A 65 14.58 -10.16 -15.55
C LEU A 65 14.70 -11.68 -15.69
N ALA A 66 13.71 -12.45 -15.25
CA ALA A 66 13.69 -13.91 -15.37
C ALA A 66 13.67 -14.35 -16.85
N CYS A 67 12.81 -13.73 -17.66
CA CYS A 67 12.75 -13.96 -19.10
C CYS A 67 14.06 -13.56 -19.78
N SER A 68 14.69 -12.46 -19.37
CA SER A 68 15.98 -12.04 -19.93
C SER A 68 17.10 -13.03 -19.59
N TYR A 69 17.15 -13.56 -18.35
CA TYR A 69 18.08 -14.61 -17.97
C TYR A 69 17.91 -15.84 -18.88
N ARG A 70 16.66 -16.32 -19.04
CA ARG A 70 16.38 -17.45 -19.93
C ARG A 70 16.75 -17.14 -21.37
N TYR A 71 16.45 -15.95 -21.87
CA TYR A 71 16.73 -15.62 -23.26
C TYR A 71 18.25 -15.56 -23.54
N ILE A 72 19.01 -14.92 -22.66
CA ILE A 72 20.46 -14.71 -22.84
C ILE A 72 21.25 -15.99 -22.58
N HIS A 73 20.83 -16.80 -21.61
CA HIS A 73 21.60 -17.94 -21.08
C HIS A 73 20.95 -19.30 -21.27
N ALA A 74 19.78 -19.40 -21.92
CA ALA A 74 19.26 -20.70 -22.32
C ALA A 74 20.23 -21.37 -23.30
N ASP A 75 20.49 -22.64 -23.03
CA ASP A 75 21.45 -23.43 -23.76
C ASP A 75 21.09 -23.47 -25.25
N VAL A 76 21.99 -22.96 -26.09
CA VAL A 76 21.87 -22.96 -27.56
C VAL A 76 21.92 -24.40 -28.10
N GLN A 77 22.32 -25.38 -27.27
CA GLN A 77 22.36 -26.80 -27.64
C GLN A 77 20.98 -27.49 -27.63
N ALA A 78 19.95 -26.90 -27.01
CA ALA A 78 18.61 -27.48 -27.00
C ALA A 78 17.84 -27.16 -28.30
N SER A 79 17.96 -28.07 -29.29
CA SER A 79 17.14 -28.24 -30.50
C SER A 79 17.41 -27.34 -31.72
N ARG A 80 17.93 -27.97 -32.80
CA ARG A 80 18.02 -27.42 -34.16
C ARG A 80 16.66 -27.00 -34.77
N LEU A 81 15.53 -27.50 -34.23
CA LEU A 81 14.17 -27.06 -34.64
C LEU A 81 13.77 -25.72 -34.01
N VAL A 82 14.25 -25.42 -32.79
CA VAL A 82 13.97 -24.15 -32.08
C VAL A 82 14.80 -22.99 -32.62
N SER A 83 15.94 -23.29 -33.26
CA SER A 83 16.80 -22.33 -33.96
C SER A 83 16.08 -21.51 -35.05
N ARG A 84 15.09 -22.09 -35.73
CA ARG A 84 14.35 -21.40 -36.81
C ARG A 84 13.27 -20.41 -36.30
N HIS A 85 12.84 -20.55 -35.04
CA HIS A 85 11.79 -19.73 -34.43
C HIS A 85 12.26 -19.08 -33.11
N GLY A 86 13.55 -18.77 -32.98
CA GLY A 86 14.12 -18.17 -31.77
C GLY A 86 13.46 -16.85 -31.33
N TRP A 87 12.78 -16.16 -32.25
CA TRP A 87 12.00 -14.96 -31.98
C TRP A 87 10.73 -15.23 -31.14
N LEU A 88 10.18 -16.47 -31.16
CA LEU A 88 9.02 -16.82 -30.32
C LEU A 88 9.33 -16.69 -28.82
N ARG A 89 10.62 -16.80 -28.44
CA ARG A 89 11.08 -16.57 -27.07
C ARG A 89 10.93 -15.10 -26.62
N LEU A 90 10.74 -14.17 -27.55
CA LEU A 90 10.50 -12.75 -27.27
C LEU A 90 9.01 -12.42 -27.09
N ILE A 91 8.09 -13.31 -27.47
CA ILE A 91 6.65 -13.10 -27.28
C ILE A 91 6.31 -12.86 -25.81
N PRO A 92 6.77 -13.69 -24.85
CA PRO A 92 6.56 -13.41 -23.43
C PRO A 92 7.14 -12.05 -23.01
N VAL A 93 8.34 -11.69 -23.48
CA VAL A 93 8.99 -10.41 -23.15
C VAL A 93 8.14 -9.24 -23.64
N ALA A 94 7.66 -9.28 -24.90
CA ALA A 94 6.83 -8.23 -25.47
C ALA A 94 5.46 -8.13 -24.77
N LEU A 95 4.84 -9.28 -24.46
CA LEU A 95 3.58 -9.35 -23.71
C LEU A 95 3.73 -8.75 -22.30
N ILE A 96 4.73 -9.19 -21.55
CA ILE A 96 5.00 -8.71 -20.18
C ILE A 96 5.35 -7.23 -20.21
N ALA A 97 6.17 -6.78 -21.17
CA ALA A 97 6.52 -5.38 -21.34
C ALA A 97 5.28 -4.53 -21.65
N PHE A 98 4.40 -4.99 -22.54
CA PHE A 98 3.14 -4.32 -22.86
C PHE A 98 2.29 -4.13 -21.61
N VAL A 99 2.04 -5.20 -20.83
CA VAL A 99 1.28 -5.12 -19.57
C VAL A 99 1.99 -4.23 -18.54
N PHE A 100 3.33 -4.32 -18.45
CA PHE A 100 4.12 -3.48 -17.58
C PHE A 100 3.92 -2.00 -17.87
N PHE A 101 3.96 -1.57 -19.13
CA PHE A 101 3.71 -0.16 -19.48
C PHE A 101 2.27 0.28 -19.21
N GLN A 102 1.30 -0.63 -19.36
CA GLN A 102 -0.10 -0.39 -19.00
C GLN A 102 -0.32 -0.24 -17.49
N THR A 103 0.61 -0.72 -16.65
CA THR A 103 0.58 -0.39 -15.21
C THR A 103 0.84 1.08 -14.93
N GLY A 104 1.27 1.91 -15.89
CA GLY A 104 1.53 3.34 -15.69
C GLY A 104 2.53 3.69 -14.57
N SER A 105 3.30 2.71 -14.08
CA SER A 105 4.14 2.84 -12.89
C SER A 105 5.43 3.61 -13.20
N ARG A 106 5.44 4.91 -12.89
CA ARG A 106 6.62 5.78 -13.12
C ARG A 106 7.86 5.30 -12.35
N ASN A 107 7.68 4.85 -11.12
CA ASN A 107 8.77 4.28 -10.31
C ASN A 107 9.24 2.93 -10.85
N GLY A 108 8.33 2.11 -11.40
CA GLY A 108 8.69 0.89 -12.12
C GLY A 108 9.55 1.18 -13.36
N MET A 109 9.16 2.17 -14.17
CA MET A 109 9.95 2.59 -15.35
C MET A 109 11.34 3.08 -14.97
N LEU A 110 11.45 3.88 -13.90
CA LEU A 110 12.73 4.33 -13.37
C LEU A 110 13.59 3.16 -12.88
N SER A 111 13.01 2.23 -12.13
CA SER A 111 13.67 1.02 -11.63
C SER A 111 14.22 0.16 -12.77
N LEU A 112 13.39 -0.13 -13.79
CA LEU A 112 13.80 -0.86 -14.99
C LEU A 112 14.94 -0.15 -15.73
N SER A 113 14.87 1.18 -15.84
CA SER A 113 15.91 1.99 -16.49
C SER A 113 17.24 1.95 -15.75
N LEU A 114 17.22 2.06 -14.42
CA LEU A 114 18.43 1.97 -13.57
C LEU A 114 19.08 0.60 -13.68
N ILE A 115 18.30 -0.47 -13.68
CA ILE A 115 18.79 -1.84 -13.86
C ILE A 115 19.36 -2.03 -15.26
N GLY A 116 18.67 -1.53 -16.28
CA GLY A 116 19.15 -1.53 -17.66
C GLY A 116 20.49 -0.79 -17.81
N CYS A 117 20.63 0.38 -17.18
CA CYS A 117 21.89 1.14 -17.16
C CYS A 117 23.01 0.38 -16.45
N LEU A 118 22.72 -0.32 -15.35
CA LEU A 118 23.70 -1.13 -14.63
C LEU A 118 24.18 -2.33 -15.47
N VAL A 119 23.26 -3.03 -16.12
CA VAL A 119 23.60 -4.13 -17.05
C VAL A 119 24.40 -3.59 -18.23
N ALA A 120 23.98 -2.48 -18.85
CA ALA A 120 24.70 -1.83 -19.93
C ALA A 120 26.12 -1.42 -19.48
N TYR A 121 26.29 -0.89 -18.27
CA TYR A 121 27.59 -0.57 -17.71
C TYR A 121 28.50 -1.81 -17.60
N PHE A 122 27.99 -2.94 -17.10
CA PHE A 122 28.76 -4.19 -17.03
C PHE A 122 29.16 -4.71 -18.42
N VAL A 123 28.27 -4.59 -19.40
CA VAL A 123 28.54 -4.97 -20.79
C VAL A 123 29.59 -4.09 -21.43
N LEU A 124 29.45 -2.76 -21.33
CA LEU A 124 30.39 -1.80 -21.89
C LEU A 124 31.79 -1.90 -21.26
N LYS A 125 31.88 -2.35 -20.00
CA LYS A 125 33.16 -2.64 -19.34
C LYS A 125 33.73 -4.01 -19.68
N GLY A 126 33.10 -4.78 -20.57
CA GLY A 126 33.51 -6.13 -20.93
C GLY A 126 33.44 -7.11 -19.75
N ARG A 127 32.67 -6.79 -18.71
CA ARG A 127 32.51 -7.61 -17.49
C ARG A 127 31.31 -8.54 -17.58
N TYR A 128 30.47 -8.39 -18.59
CA TYR A 128 29.32 -9.27 -18.86
C TYR A 128 29.10 -9.30 -20.37
N LEU A 129 28.90 -10.48 -20.97
CA LEU A 129 28.72 -10.62 -22.43
C LEU A 129 29.81 -9.88 -23.24
N SER A 130 31.08 -10.12 -22.90
CA SER A 130 32.26 -9.42 -23.44
C SER A 130 32.44 -9.46 -24.96
N ASN A 131 31.82 -10.43 -25.64
CA ASN A 131 31.85 -10.55 -27.09
C ASN A 131 30.77 -9.68 -27.75
N PHE A 132 31.18 -8.69 -28.54
CA PHE A 132 30.29 -7.78 -29.27
C PHE A 132 29.19 -8.49 -30.09
N ARG A 133 29.51 -9.62 -30.74
CA ARG A 133 28.49 -10.39 -31.49
C ARG A 133 27.45 -11.03 -30.58
N GLN A 134 27.86 -11.48 -29.39
CA GLN A 134 26.94 -12.03 -28.38
C GLN A 134 26.10 -10.93 -27.75
N MET A 135 26.69 -9.76 -27.48
CA MET A 135 25.98 -8.57 -27.01
C MET A 135 24.86 -8.18 -27.98
N VAL A 136 25.19 -7.93 -29.26
CA VAL A 136 24.20 -7.54 -30.27
C VAL A 136 23.18 -8.64 -30.50
N GLY A 137 23.61 -9.90 -30.61
CA GLY A 137 22.73 -11.03 -30.88
C GLY A 137 21.77 -11.39 -29.74
N ARG A 138 22.08 -11.02 -28.49
CA ARG A 138 21.26 -11.38 -27.31
C ARG A 138 20.55 -10.20 -26.65
N LEU A 139 21.15 -9.01 -26.59
CA LEU A 139 20.55 -7.84 -25.93
C LEU A 139 19.65 -7.03 -26.84
N LEU A 140 20.01 -6.87 -28.12
CA LEU A 140 19.22 -6.06 -29.05
C LEU A 140 17.82 -6.64 -29.29
N PRO A 141 17.62 -7.98 -29.40
CA PRO A 141 16.26 -8.53 -29.52
C PRO A 141 15.43 -8.38 -28.24
N LEU A 142 16.05 -8.44 -27.06
CA LEU A 142 15.36 -8.15 -25.79
C LEU A 142 14.89 -6.71 -25.73
N LEU A 143 15.75 -5.77 -26.12
CA LEU A 143 15.38 -4.37 -26.26
C LEU A 143 14.26 -4.20 -27.30
N GLY A 144 14.35 -4.92 -28.42
CA GLY A 144 13.29 -4.98 -29.43
C GLY A 144 11.95 -5.45 -28.85
N GLY A 145 11.95 -6.52 -28.04
CA GLY A 145 10.75 -7.00 -27.35
C GLY A 145 10.15 -5.98 -26.39
N LEU A 146 11.00 -5.30 -25.59
CA LEU A 146 10.57 -4.20 -24.72
C LEU A 146 9.97 -3.04 -25.52
N LEU A 147 10.61 -2.65 -26.62
CA LEU A 147 10.15 -1.56 -27.50
C LEU A 147 8.85 -1.92 -28.22
N VAL A 148 8.67 -3.17 -28.63
CA VAL A 148 7.39 -3.65 -29.18
C VAL A 148 6.29 -3.55 -28.14
N GLY A 149 6.54 -4.00 -26.90
CA GLY A 149 5.57 -3.86 -25.81
C GLY A 149 5.20 -2.41 -25.53
N TYR A 150 6.19 -1.50 -25.49
CA TYR A 150 5.96 -0.07 -25.36
C TYR A 150 5.19 0.52 -26.56
N GLY A 151 5.54 0.11 -27.78
CA GLY A 151 4.87 0.53 -29.00
C GLY A 151 3.39 0.15 -29.01
N LEU A 152 3.07 -1.09 -28.63
CA LEU A 152 1.68 -1.56 -28.48
C LEU A 152 0.91 -0.73 -27.44
N TYR A 153 1.53 -0.44 -26.30
CA TYR A 153 0.97 0.46 -25.29
C TYR A 153 0.65 1.84 -25.89
N ARG A 154 1.59 2.42 -26.64
CA ARG A 154 1.40 3.74 -27.28
C ARG A 154 0.35 3.73 -28.36
N LEU A 155 0.24 2.67 -29.16
CA LEU A 155 -0.80 2.52 -30.18
C LEU A 155 -2.19 2.50 -29.54
N MET A 156 -2.37 1.73 -28.46
CA MET A 156 -3.65 1.70 -27.75
C MET A 156 -3.99 3.03 -27.05
N ALA A 157 -2.98 3.80 -26.64
CA ALA A 157 -3.19 5.13 -26.08
C ALA A 157 -3.56 6.20 -27.12
N LEU A 158 -3.34 5.95 -28.42
CA LEU A 158 -3.63 6.89 -29.51
C LEU A 158 -5.09 6.84 -30.00
N ASP A 159 -5.72 5.66 -29.98
CA ASP A 159 -7.14 5.50 -30.35
C ASP A 159 -8.10 6.00 -29.25
N GLY A 160 -7.64 6.04 -27.99
CA GLY A 160 -8.40 6.59 -26.88
C GLY A 160 -8.21 8.11 -26.74
N GLY A 161 -9.03 8.93 -27.39
CA GLY A 161 -9.09 10.38 -27.18
C GLY A 161 -9.32 10.81 -25.71
N ALA A 162 -9.74 9.87 -24.85
CA ALA A 162 -9.92 10.01 -23.41
C ALA A 162 -8.63 9.83 -22.56
N THR A 163 -7.54 9.30 -23.13
CA THR A 163 -6.32 8.94 -22.36
C THR A 163 -5.56 10.16 -21.84
N ARG A 164 -5.69 11.33 -22.48
CA ARG A 164 -5.01 12.57 -22.02
C ARG A 164 -5.64 13.21 -20.79
N SER A 165 -6.93 13.00 -20.54
CA SER A 165 -7.65 13.59 -19.39
C SER A 165 -7.70 12.65 -18.17
N MET A 166 -7.46 11.36 -18.35
CA MET A 166 -7.57 10.34 -17.30
C MET A 166 -6.24 9.98 -16.62
N VAL A 167 -5.09 10.32 -17.22
CA VAL A 167 -3.76 10.23 -16.56
C VAL A 167 -3.65 11.19 -15.36
N SER A 168 -4.51 12.21 -15.30
CA SER A 168 -4.66 13.14 -14.18
C SER A 168 -5.68 12.72 -13.11
N ALA A 169 -6.54 11.72 -13.38
CA ALA A 169 -7.71 11.41 -12.54
C ALA A 169 -7.63 10.08 -11.78
N GLY A 170 -6.58 9.28 -11.98
CA GLY A 170 -6.50 7.92 -11.43
C GLY A 170 -5.73 7.83 -10.12
N GLY A 171 -6.44 7.90 -8.98
CA GLY A 171 -6.20 7.20 -7.69
C GLY A 171 -4.81 7.13 -7.05
N ASP A 172 -3.77 7.69 -7.66
CA ASP A 172 -2.43 7.76 -7.11
C ASP A 172 -2.36 8.91 -6.11
N VAL A 173 -1.79 8.62 -4.94
CA VAL A 173 -1.43 9.64 -3.96
C VAL A 173 -0.71 10.79 -4.68
N SER A 174 -1.26 12.00 -4.55
CA SER A 174 -0.74 13.19 -5.21
C SER A 174 0.73 13.39 -4.83
N ILE A 175 1.50 14.05 -5.70
CA ILE A 175 2.91 14.35 -5.41
C ILE A 175 3.01 15.18 -4.11
N ASP A 176 2.12 16.13 -3.93
CA ASP A 176 2.05 17.00 -2.76
C ASP A 176 1.77 16.18 -1.49
N THR A 177 0.82 15.24 -1.55
CA THR A 177 0.56 14.31 -0.46
C THR A 177 1.77 13.47 -0.13
N ARG A 178 2.51 12.95 -1.11
CA ARG A 178 3.76 12.22 -0.85
C ARG A 178 4.79 13.08 -0.12
N PHE A 179 4.93 14.36 -0.49
CA PHE A 179 5.84 15.26 0.22
C PHE A 179 5.43 15.50 1.67
N VAL A 180 4.12 15.70 1.95
CA VAL A 180 3.61 15.79 3.31
C VAL A 180 3.93 14.51 4.09
N LEU A 181 3.67 13.34 3.53
CA LEU A 181 3.93 12.04 4.18
C LEU A 181 5.42 11.82 4.46
N TRP A 182 6.29 12.15 3.49
CA TRP A 182 7.74 12.00 3.64
C TRP A 182 8.30 12.96 4.68
N TYR A 183 7.85 14.21 4.67
CA TYR A 183 8.27 15.18 5.67
C TYR A 183 7.75 14.81 7.06
N SER A 184 6.52 14.29 7.16
CA SER A 184 5.97 13.77 8.42
C SER A 184 6.80 12.61 8.95
N SER A 185 7.18 11.67 8.09
CA SER A 185 8.04 10.53 8.45
C SER A 185 9.40 10.99 8.96
N LEU A 186 9.96 12.03 8.33
CA LEU A 186 11.22 12.64 8.77
C LEU A 186 11.06 13.29 10.15
N LEU A 187 9.99 14.06 10.38
CA LEU A 187 9.71 14.68 11.68
C LEU A 187 9.59 13.62 12.79
N MET A 188 8.80 12.57 12.58
CA MET A 188 8.67 11.45 13.52
C MET A 188 10.03 10.84 13.86
N GLY A 189 10.87 10.62 12.85
CA GLY A 189 12.22 10.08 13.03
C GLY A 189 13.18 11.04 13.74
N LEU A 190 13.02 12.35 13.56
CA LEU A 190 13.83 13.36 14.24
C LEU A 190 13.41 13.55 15.71
N GLU A 191 12.12 13.44 16.00
CA GLU A 191 11.58 13.50 17.37
C GLU A 191 11.89 12.22 18.15
N HIS A 192 11.92 11.07 17.48
CA HIS A 192 12.18 9.76 18.09
C HIS A 192 13.35 9.01 17.41
N PRO A 193 14.60 9.53 17.48
CA PRO A 193 15.71 9.05 16.64
C PRO A 193 16.18 7.61 16.91
N TRP A 194 15.94 7.07 18.10
CA TRP A 194 16.49 5.75 18.47
C TRP A 194 15.55 4.59 18.21
N ALA A 195 14.28 4.74 18.60
CA ALA A 195 13.29 3.67 18.49
C ALA A 195 12.19 3.99 17.47
N GLY A 196 12.18 5.20 16.90
CA GLY A 196 11.03 5.71 16.17
C GLY A 196 9.79 5.79 17.06
N VAL A 197 8.63 5.89 16.41
CA VAL A 197 7.32 5.85 17.05
C VAL A 197 6.82 4.42 17.34
N GLY A 198 7.61 3.41 16.99
CA GLY A 198 7.25 1.99 17.05
C GLY A 198 6.65 1.47 15.74
N PHE A 199 6.94 0.20 15.41
CA PHE A 199 6.43 -0.45 14.21
C PHE A 199 4.91 -0.57 14.22
N GLY A 200 4.27 -0.09 13.13
CA GLY A 200 2.82 -0.10 12.99
C GLY A 200 2.12 1.11 13.58
N ASN A 201 2.84 2.05 14.23
CA ASN A 201 2.25 3.26 14.82
C ASN A 201 2.31 4.48 13.89
N PHE A 202 2.74 4.33 12.64
CA PHE A 202 2.89 5.48 11.74
C PHE A 202 1.59 6.27 11.55
N ASN A 203 0.47 5.58 11.30
CA ASN A 203 -0.85 6.21 11.13
C ASN A 203 -1.29 7.00 12.38
N TYR A 204 -1.02 6.46 13.57
CA TYR A 204 -1.36 7.08 14.85
C TYR A 204 -0.70 8.45 14.99
N PHE A 205 0.60 8.54 14.71
CA PHE A 205 1.34 9.82 14.79
C PHE A 205 1.15 10.71 13.56
N LEU A 206 0.66 10.16 12.44
CA LEU A 206 0.52 10.88 11.19
C LEU A 206 -0.49 12.03 11.31
N ALA A 207 -1.58 11.84 12.04
CA ALA A 207 -2.62 12.85 12.24
C ALA A 207 -2.05 14.20 12.66
N ASP A 208 -1.22 14.24 13.70
CA ASP A 208 -0.63 15.49 14.18
C ASP A 208 0.56 15.93 13.33
N THR A 209 1.41 14.97 12.95
CA THR A 209 2.66 15.30 12.28
C THR A 209 2.42 15.87 10.88
N GLN A 210 1.36 15.42 10.19
CA GLN A 210 1.03 15.93 8.85
C GLN A 210 0.55 17.38 8.85
N VAL A 211 -0.09 17.85 9.94
CA VAL A 211 -0.48 19.25 10.12
C VAL A 211 0.78 20.12 10.13
N VAL A 212 1.73 19.78 11.01
CA VAL A 212 3.02 20.47 11.15
C VAL A 212 3.83 20.38 9.86
N ALA A 213 3.83 19.20 9.21
CA ALA A 213 4.55 18.98 7.97
C ALA A 213 4.01 19.87 6.85
N GLN A 214 2.71 19.85 6.62
CA GLN A 214 2.04 20.64 5.57
C GLN A 214 2.25 22.14 5.78
N GLU A 215 2.17 22.65 7.02
CA GLU A 215 2.45 24.05 7.34
C GLU A 215 3.91 24.44 7.03
N LYS A 216 4.87 23.58 7.41
CA LYS A 216 6.30 23.84 7.18
C LYS A 216 6.68 23.85 5.71
N ILE A 217 6.13 22.94 4.91
CA ILE A 217 6.41 22.85 3.47
C ILE A 217 5.48 23.70 2.60
N ARG A 218 4.48 24.38 3.20
CA ARG A 218 3.57 25.34 2.57
C ARG A 218 2.78 24.77 1.38
N LEU A 219 2.35 23.51 1.49
CA LEU A 219 1.47 22.87 0.52
C LEU A 219 0.00 23.12 0.86
N LEU A 220 -0.91 22.81 -0.06
CA LEU A 220 -2.34 22.96 0.15
C LEU A 220 -2.87 21.96 1.20
N TYR A 221 -4.03 22.25 1.81
CA TYR A 221 -4.63 21.37 2.83
C TYR A 221 -5.04 20.01 2.26
N GLU A 222 -5.43 19.96 0.99
CA GLU A 222 -5.75 18.76 0.22
C GLU A 222 -4.57 17.78 0.12
N ALA A 223 -3.35 18.24 0.41
CA ALA A 223 -2.19 17.37 0.48
C ALA A 223 -2.19 16.47 1.73
N ARG A 224 -2.97 16.79 2.77
CA ARG A 224 -3.13 15.93 3.95
C ARG A 224 -3.90 14.67 3.59
N SER A 225 -3.43 13.51 4.05
CA SER A 225 -4.03 12.22 3.74
C SER A 225 -3.77 11.24 4.87
N TYR A 226 -4.81 10.51 5.25
CA TYR A 226 -4.67 9.43 6.22
C TYR A 226 -4.31 8.13 5.49
N THR A 227 -3.15 7.58 5.83
CA THR A 227 -2.63 6.34 5.25
C THR A 227 -1.82 5.60 6.31
N ASN A 228 -1.76 4.29 6.17
CA ASN A 228 -0.94 3.46 7.03
C ASN A 228 0.55 3.63 6.75
N TRP A 229 0.92 4.15 5.57
CA TRP A 229 2.30 4.13 5.09
C TRP A 229 2.73 5.46 4.49
N SER A 230 3.99 5.83 4.71
CA SER A 230 4.63 7.01 4.13
C SER A 230 4.82 6.97 2.60
N HIS A 231 4.58 5.82 1.96
CA HIS A 231 4.96 5.55 0.57
C HIS A 231 6.46 5.77 0.27
N ASN A 232 7.32 5.63 1.28
CA ASN A 232 8.76 5.53 1.16
C ASN A 232 9.29 4.70 2.34
N GLU A 233 9.63 3.44 2.10
CA GLU A 233 10.00 2.54 3.18
C GLU A 233 11.28 2.95 3.91
N TYR A 234 12.20 3.68 3.28
CA TYR A 234 13.36 4.19 4.00
C TYR A 234 12.93 5.18 5.08
N LEU A 235 12.07 6.13 4.72
CA LEU A 235 11.52 7.08 5.68
C LEU A 235 10.57 6.42 6.67
N GLN A 236 9.83 5.38 6.25
CA GLN A 236 9.02 4.57 7.15
C GLN A 236 9.87 3.88 8.23
N MET A 237 11.00 3.26 7.84
CA MET A 237 11.91 2.60 8.79
C MET A 237 12.51 3.61 9.76
N LEU A 238 12.81 4.83 9.28
CA LEU A 238 13.26 5.93 10.14
C LEU A 238 12.17 6.38 11.11
N ALA A 239 10.93 6.56 10.64
CA ALA A 239 9.81 6.99 11.46
C ALA A 239 9.44 5.95 12.52
N GLU A 240 9.31 4.67 12.15
CA GLU A 240 8.80 3.61 13.02
C GLU A 240 9.88 2.95 13.89
N GLY A 241 11.10 2.80 13.37
CA GLY A 241 12.19 2.08 14.05
C GLY A 241 13.44 2.93 14.30
N GLY A 242 13.36 4.23 14.02
CA GLY A 242 14.46 5.17 14.22
C GLY A 242 15.65 4.97 13.29
N ILE A 243 16.74 5.64 13.63
CA ILE A 243 18.05 5.53 12.99
C ILE A 243 18.53 4.07 12.91
N PRO A 244 18.41 3.21 13.95
CA PRO A 244 18.85 1.83 13.86
C PRO A 244 18.16 1.03 12.75
N ALA A 245 16.83 1.10 12.65
CA ALA A 245 16.08 0.39 11.61
C ALA A 245 16.40 0.96 10.22
N PHE A 246 16.46 2.30 10.09
CA PHE A 246 16.87 2.96 8.85
C PHE A 246 18.26 2.51 8.37
N LEU A 247 19.25 2.47 9.26
CA LEU A 247 20.61 2.06 8.94
C LEU A 247 20.70 0.59 8.59
N LEU A 248 19.97 -0.29 9.27
CA LEU A 248 19.93 -1.72 8.95
C LEU A 248 19.32 -1.96 7.57
N PHE A 249 18.18 -1.34 7.28
CA PHE A 249 17.49 -1.49 6.00
C PHE A 249 18.31 -0.90 4.84
N THR A 250 18.79 0.34 4.99
CA THR A 250 19.63 1.01 3.99
C THR A 250 20.98 0.29 3.83
N GLY A 251 21.56 -0.15 4.94
CA GLY A 251 22.81 -0.92 4.97
C GLY A 251 22.70 -2.22 4.18
N LEU A 252 21.59 -2.95 4.30
CA LEU A 252 21.32 -4.15 3.52
C LEU A 252 21.23 -3.84 2.02
N ALA A 253 20.50 -2.79 1.64
CA ALA A 253 20.37 -2.35 0.25
C ALA A 253 21.74 -2.02 -0.38
N LEU A 254 22.53 -1.20 0.33
CA LEU A 254 23.87 -0.81 -0.09
C LEU A 254 24.84 -2.00 -0.11
N TRP A 255 24.71 -2.93 0.84
CA TRP A 255 25.53 -4.14 0.89
C TRP A 255 25.27 -5.04 -0.32
N ILE A 256 24.01 -5.26 -0.71
CA ILE A 256 23.64 -6.05 -1.90
C ILE A 256 24.18 -5.39 -3.17
N LEU A 257 23.99 -4.07 -3.32
CA LEU A 257 24.51 -3.33 -4.47
C LEU A 257 26.05 -3.38 -4.53
N LYS A 258 26.72 -3.18 -3.38
CA LYS A 258 28.18 -3.28 -3.28
C LYS A 258 28.66 -4.68 -3.64
N ARG A 259 28.01 -5.73 -3.14
CA ARG A 259 28.35 -7.13 -3.45
C ARG A 259 28.30 -7.37 -4.95
N LEU A 260 27.19 -7.01 -5.60
CA LEU A 260 27.04 -7.14 -7.05
C LEU A 260 28.17 -6.41 -7.81
N ILE A 261 28.38 -5.12 -7.52
CA ILE A 261 29.39 -4.31 -8.22
C ILE A 261 30.80 -4.88 -7.98
N TYR A 262 31.13 -5.21 -6.74
CA TYR A 262 32.43 -5.76 -6.39
C TYR A 262 32.67 -7.14 -7.03
N GLY A 263 31.69 -8.05 -6.95
CA GLY A 263 31.79 -9.38 -7.55
C GLY A 263 31.98 -9.32 -9.06
N VAL A 264 31.21 -8.48 -9.76
CA VAL A 264 31.31 -8.34 -11.22
C VAL A 264 32.58 -7.62 -11.65
N VAL A 265 32.94 -6.50 -11.00
CA VAL A 265 34.04 -5.62 -11.45
C VAL A 265 35.40 -6.06 -10.92
N LYS A 266 35.48 -6.58 -9.69
CA LYS A 266 36.75 -6.92 -9.02
C LYS A 266 37.01 -8.41 -8.99
N GLU A 267 36.01 -9.22 -8.65
CA GLU A 267 36.18 -10.69 -8.56
C GLU A 267 35.99 -11.41 -9.90
N GLY A 268 35.57 -10.71 -10.96
CA GLY A 268 35.36 -11.32 -12.27
C GLY A 268 34.15 -12.25 -12.36
N ARG A 269 33.24 -12.21 -11.37
CA ARG A 269 32.00 -13.04 -11.35
C ARG A 269 30.94 -12.58 -12.35
N GLY A 270 31.28 -11.63 -13.23
CA GLY A 270 30.36 -11.20 -14.27
C GLY A 270 30.12 -12.24 -15.35
N ASP A 271 31.03 -13.21 -15.51
CA ASP A 271 30.83 -14.36 -16.40
C ASP A 271 29.95 -15.46 -15.78
N ASP A 272 29.55 -15.32 -14.50
CA ASP A 272 28.58 -16.19 -13.83
C ASP A 272 27.17 -15.54 -13.87
N PRO A 273 26.28 -15.99 -14.77
CA PRO A 273 24.93 -15.43 -14.87
C PRO A 273 24.09 -15.61 -13.62
N ALA A 274 24.30 -16.72 -12.89
CA ALA A 274 23.54 -17.00 -11.67
C ALA A 274 23.93 -16.02 -10.56
N TYR A 275 25.21 -15.66 -10.47
CA TYR A 275 25.68 -14.61 -9.57
C TYR A 275 25.06 -13.26 -9.92
N VAL A 276 25.15 -12.82 -11.17
CA VAL A 276 24.64 -11.51 -11.61
C VAL A 276 23.13 -11.41 -11.38
N TYR A 277 22.35 -12.38 -11.85
CA TYR A 277 20.89 -12.31 -11.78
C TYR A 277 20.33 -12.51 -10.37
N SER A 278 20.97 -13.32 -9.51
CA SER A 278 20.52 -13.44 -8.11
C SER A 278 20.56 -12.11 -7.37
N HIS A 279 21.51 -11.23 -7.70
CA HIS A 279 21.58 -9.87 -7.14
C HIS A 279 20.70 -8.87 -7.89
N LEU A 280 20.63 -8.92 -9.24
CA LEU A 280 19.78 -8.02 -10.02
C LEU A 280 18.30 -8.15 -9.65
N MET A 281 17.83 -9.34 -9.27
CA MET A 281 16.46 -9.57 -8.83
C MET A 281 16.11 -8.85 -7.52
N LEU A 282 17.10 -8.45 -6.71
CA LEU A 282 16.89 -7.76 -5.44
C LEU A 282 16.78 -6.24 -5.60
N LEU A 283 17.47 -5.67 -6.60
CA LEU A 283 17.53 -4.22 -6.81
C LEU A 283 16.16 -3.56 -7.05
N PRO A 284 15.22 -4.15 -7.84
CA PRO A 284 13.88 -3.59 -8.01
C PRO A 284 13.17 -3.30 -6.69
N PHE A 285 13.30 -4.18 -5.70
CA PHE A 285 12.67 -4.01 -4.39
C PHE A 285 13.16 -2.73 -3.70
N PHE A 286 14.48 -2.56 -3.61
CA PHE A 286 15.08 -1.40 -2.94
C PHE A 286 14.88 -0.10 -3.71
N PHE A 287 14.87 -0.12 -5.04
CA PHE A 287 14.59 1.09 -5.82
C PHE A 287 13.12 1.49 -5.74
N MET A 288 12.19 0.54 -5.80
CA MET A 288 10.77 0.84 -5.70
C MET A 288 10.33 1.20 -4.27
N ALA A 289 11.06 0.74 -3.26
CA ALA A 289 10.89 1.11 -1.85
C ALA A 289 11.02 2.63 -1.58
N PHE A 290 11.67 3.41 -2.46
CA PHE A 290 11.70 4.87 -2.35
C PHE A 290 10.33 5.53 -2.56
N PHE A 291 9.42 4.86 -3.28
CA PHE A 291 8.15 5.45 -3.73
C PHE A 291 6.94 4.55 -3.47
N SER A 292 7.14 3.41 -2.82
CA SER A 292 6.15 2.36 -2.60
C SER A 292 6.55 1.52 -1.38
N TRP A 293 5.75 0.49 -1.08
CA TRP A 293 5.90 -0.38 0.09
C TRP A 293 6.06 -1.88 -0.27
N PRO A 294 7.02 -2.26 -1.14
CA PRO A 294 7.10 -3.63 -1.64
C PRO A 294 7.36 -4.70 -0.57
N PHE A 295 7.94 -4.35 0.57
CA PHE A 295 8.25 -5.30 1.64
C PHE A 295 7.07 -5.54 2.60
N ARG A 296 6.00 -4.73 2.50
CA ARG A 296 4.78 -4.92 3.30
C ARG A 296 3.75 -5.84 2.64
N PHE A 297 3.98 -6.24 1.38
CA PHE A 297 3.11 -7.19 0.68
C PHE A 297 3.69 -8.61 0.75
N ALA A 298 3.03 -9.51 1.48
CA ALA A 298 3.58 -10.82 1.85
C ALA A 298 4.08 -11.68 0.66
N PRO A 299 3.34 -11.79 -0.47
CA PRO A 299 3.85 -12.50 -1.66
C PRO A 299 5.15 -11.92 -2.24
N LEU A 300 5.30 -10.59 -2.23
CA LEU A 300 6.52 -9.92 -2.70
C LEU A 300 7.66 -10.09 -1.70
N LEU A 301 7.38 -10.01 -0.40
CA LEU A 301 8.37 -10.28 0.64
C LEU A 301 8.90 -11.71 0.58
N ALA A 302 8.03 -12.69 0.32
CA ALA A 302 8.43 -14.08 0.10
C ALA A 302 9.35 -14.23 -1.12
N LEU A 303 9.02 -13.58 -2.24
CA LEU A 303 9.88 -13.56 -3.43
C LEU A 303 11.24 -12.89 -3.14
N PHE A 304 11.25 -11.77 -2.42
CA PHE A 304 12.47 -11.11 -1.97
C PHE A 304 13.35 -12.06 -1.14
N ALA A 305 12.77 -12.75 -0.15
CA ALA A 305 13.50 -13.68 0.71
C ALA A 305 14.11 -14.84 -0.09
N VAL A 306 13.37 -15.37 -1.07
CA VAL A 306 13.87 -16.42 -1.98
C VAL A 306 15.06 -15.91 -2.79
N PHE A 307 14.96 -14.74 -3.42
CA PHE A 307 16.07 -14.17 -4.20
C PHE A 307 17.26 -13.81 -3.32
N LEU A 308 17.02 -13.37 -2.09
CA LEU A 308 18.07 -13.09 -1.12
C LEU A 308 18.82 -14.37 -0.75
N GLY A 309 18.09 -15.46 -0.51
CA GLY A 309 18.67 -16.79 -0.32
C GLY A 309 19.53 -17.23 -1.51
N CYS A 310 19.06 -17.01 -2.74
CA CYS A 310 19.85 -17.30 -3.95
C CYS A 310 21.14 -16.45 -4.03
N ALA A 311 21.08 -15.17 -3.69
CA ALA A 311 22.26 -14.31 -3.69
C ALA A 311 23.26 -14.73 -2.59
N LEU A 312 22.76 -15.08 -1.40
CA LEU A 312 23.57 -15.53 -0.27
C LEU A 312 24.24 -16.89 -0.50
N ALA A 313 23.63 -17.77 -1.30
CA ALA A 313 24.18 -19.08 -1.65
C ALA A 313 25.52 -18.99 -2.43
N HIS A 314 25.85 -17.84 -3.00
CA HIS A 314 27.14 -17.57 -3.67
C HIS A 314 28.27 -17.22 -2.69
N GLY A 315 27.95 -17.06 -1.40
CA GLY A 315 28.92 -16.86 -0.32
C GLY A 315 29.44 -18.18 0.25
N PRO A 316 30.48 -18.13 1.11
CA PRO A 316 30.94 -19.31 1.81
C PRO A 316 29.82 -19.88 2.68
N THR A 317 29.58 -21.18 2.56
CA THR A 317 28.60 -21.89 3.39
C THR A 317 29.12 -21.97 4.82
N VAL A 318 28.45 -21.29 5.74
CA VAL A 318 28.70 -21.46 7.17
C VAL A 318 27.81 -22.59 7.66
N THR A 319 28.41 -23.74 7.95
CA THR A 319 27.68 -24.85 8.60
C THR A 319 27.49 -24.51 10.07
N TRP A 320 26.24 -24.23 10.45
CA TRP A 320 25.88 -24.02 11.84
C TRP A 320 25.20 -25.27 12.40
N SER A 321 25.84 -25.92 13.38
CA SER A 321 25.26 -27.04 14.12
C SER A 321 24.81 -26.53 15.49
N PRO A 322 23.51 -26.22 15.68
CA PRO A 322 23.02 -25.71 16.95
C PRO A 322 23.25 -26.73 18.07
N SER A 323 23.73 -26.25 19.22
CA SER A 323 23.86 -27.08 20.41
C SER A 323 22.49 -27.61 20.86
N ARG A 324 22.46 -28.66 21.71
CA ARG A 324 21.20 -29.15 22.29
C ARG A 324 20.44 -28.03 23.02
N ALA A 325 21.14 -27.20 23.79
CA ALA A 325 20.56 -26.06 24.50
C ALA A 325 19.94 -25.05 23.52
N THR A 326 20.64 -24.74 22.43
CA THR A 326 20.14 -23.86 21.38
C THR A 326 18.88 -24.43 20.73
N ARG A 327 18.87 -25.71 20.37
CA ARG A 327 17.67 -26.37 19.79
C ARG A 327 16.47 -26.32 20.73
N VAL A 328 16.67 -26.66 22.00
CA VAL A 328 15.59 -26.59 23.02
C VAL A 328 15.09 -25.16 23.18
N THR A 329 15.99 -24.17 23.19
CA THR A 329 15.62 -22.75 23.26
C THR A 329 14.79 -22.33 22.05
N PHE A 330 15.23 -22.66 20.83
CA PHE A 330 14.49 -22.37 19.60
C PHE A 330 13.11 -23.04 19.59
N GLN A 331 13.02 -24.29 20.02
CA GLN A 331 11.75 -25.00 20.14
C GLN A 331 10.83 -24.33 21.17
N GLY A 332 11.36 -23.93 22.33
CA GLY A 332 10.63 -23.19 23.34
C GLY A 332 10.10 -21.85 22.80
N VAL A 333 10.96 -21.06 22.17
CA VAL A 333 10.59 -19.78 21.53
C VAL A 333 9.54 -19.99 20.44
N ALA A 334 9.70 -21.00 19.59
CA ALA A 334 8.74 -21.31 18.53
C ALA A 334 7.38 -21.74 19.10
N LEU A 335 7.35 -22.55 20.15
CA LEU A 335 6.12 -22.94 20.84
C LEU A 335 5.44 -21.76 21.52
N CYS A 336 6.20 -20.90 22.21
CA CYS A 336 5.68 -19.67 22.80
C CYS A 336 5.12 -18.73 21.73
N ALA A 337 5.82 -18.56 20.60
CA ALA A 337 5.36 -17.75 19.48
C ALA A 337 4.07 -18.32 18.88
N LEU A 338 3.99 -19.65 18.69
CA LEU A 338 2.79 -20.30 18.18
C LEU A 338 1.61 -20.13 19.15
N ALA A 339 1.82 -20.33 20.45
CA ALA A 339 0.79 -20.15 21.47
C ALA A 339 0.30 -18.69 21.51
N LEU A 340 1.21 -17.71 21.41
CA LEU A 340 0.87 -16.30 21.33
C LEU A 340 0.07 -15.98 20.06
N THR A 341 0.47 -16.50 18.91
CA THR A 341 -0.27 -16.31 17.64
C THR A 341 -1.67 -16.90 17.73
N ILE A 342 -1.83 -18.11 18.29
CA ILE A 342 -3.15 -18.72 18.50
C ILE A 342 -3.98 -17.85 19.44
N PHE A 343 -3.41 -17.39 20.55
CA PHE A 343 -4.10 -16.51 21.49
C PHE A 343 -4.58 -15.22 20.81
N LEU A 344 -3.71 -14.51 20.09
CA LEU A 344 -4.08 -13.29 19.36
C LEU A 344 -5.13 -13.56 18.28
N ALA A 345 -5.00 -14.64 17.52
CA ALA A 345 -5.99 -15.03 16.51
C ALA A 345 -7.37 -15.32 17.13
N THR A 346 -7.42 -15.95 18.31
CA THR A 346 -8.71 -16.17 19.00
C THR A 346 -9.36 -14.86 19.46
N LEU A 347 -8.57 -13.87 19.85
CA LEU A 347 -9.06 -12.55 20.22
C LEU A 347 -9.62 -11.80 19.00
N GLU A 348 -8.90 -11.81 17.88
CA GLU A 348 -9.38 -11.22 16.63
C GLU A 348 -10.63 -11.91 16.10
N ALA A 349 -10.71 -13.25 16.21
CA ALA A 349 -11.89 -14.01 15.82
C ALA A 349 -13.15 -13.61 16.61
N LYS A 350 -13.01 -13.29 17.91
CA LYS A 350 -14.14 -12.76 18.71
C LYS A 350 -14.61 -11.39 18.23
N ALA A 351 -13.67 -10.48 17.94
CA ALA A 351 -14.01 -9.17 17.38
C ALA A 351 -14.66 -9.29 15.99
N ALA A 352 -14.17 -10.20 15.15
CA ALA A 352 -14.77 -10.50 13.86
C ALA A 352 -16.19 -11.05 13.98
N ALA A 353 -16.41 -12.00 14.89
CA ALA A 353 -17.74 -12.56 15.14
C ALA A 353 -18.76 -11.48 15.57
N LEU A 354 -18.36 -10.57 16.47
CA LEU A 354 -19.22 -9.45 16.90
C LEU A 354 -19.54 -8.51 15.71
N ARG A 355 -18.53 -8.18 14.90
CA ARG A 355 -18.73 -7.35 13.71
C ARG A 355 -19.68 -8.00 12.71
N ASP A 356 -19.55 -9.31 12.51
CA ASP A 356 -20.40 -10.04 11.57
C ASP A 356 -21.84 -10.16 12.11
N ALA A 357 -22.01 -10.34 13.43
CA ALA A 357 -23.33 -10.32 14.07
C ALA A 357 -24.06 -8.96 13.94
N LEU A 358 -23.32 -7.85 14.03
CA LEU A 358 -23.86 -6.50 13.75
C LEU A 358 -24.30 -6.34 12.28
N ARG A 359 -23.57 -6.94 11.34
CA ARG A 359 -23.96 -6.95 9.91
C ARG A 359 -25.20 -7.80 9.64
N GLU A 360 -25.40 -8.85 10.43
CA GLU A 360 -26.59 -9.70 10.40
C GLU A 360 -27.81 -9.05 11.08
N GLY A 361 -27.65 -7.83 11.62
CA GLY A 361 -28.76 -7.01 12.14
C GLY A 361 -28.94 -7.09 13.65
N GLN A 362 -27.97 -7.61 14.41
CA GLN A 362 -28.01 -7.47 15.86
C GLN A 362 -28.03 -5.99 16.26
N THR A 363 -28.82 -5.70 17.29
CA THR A 363 -28.97 -4.35 17.82
C THR A 363 -27.78 -3.95 18.68
N VAL A 364 -27.61 -2.64 18.86
CA VAL A 364 -26.61 -2.07 19.77
C VAL A 364 -26.77 -2.65 21.19
N GLU A 365 -28.01 -2.79 21.68
CA GLU A 365 -28.29 -3.30 23.02
C GLU A 365 -27.82 -4.75 23.20
N GLU A 366 -28.07 -5.61 22.23
CA GLU A 366 -27.63 -7.02 22.24
C GLU A 366 -26.10 -7.13 22.19
N SER A 367 -25.45 -6.27 21.42
CA SER A 367 -24.01 -6.32 21.14
C SER A 367 -23.15 -5.55 22.16
N PHE A 368 -23.74 -4.66 22.96
CA PHE A 368 -22.96 -3.70 23.75
C PHE A 368 -22.08 -4.37 24.82
N THR A 369 -22.56 -5.43 25.46
CA THR A 369 -21.78 -6.11 26.52
C THR A 369 -20.51 -6.74 25.94
N ASP A 370 -20.63 -7.42 24.80
CA ASP A 370 -19.49 -8.03 24.12
C ASP A 370 -18.54 -6.97 23.56
N PHE A 371 -19.10 -5.90 22.98
CA PHE A 371 -18.33 -4.74 22.55
C PHE A 371 -17.53 -4.15 23.71
N GLN A 372 -18.16 -3.91 24.85
CA GLN A 372 -17.54 -3.32 26.03
C GLN A 372 -16.42 -4.19 26.58
N GLN A 373 -16.62 -5.51 26.67
CA GLN A 373 -15.57 -6.44 27.11
C GLN A 373 -14.35 -6.41 26.18
N LEU A 374 -14.58 -6.39 24.87
CA LEU A 374 -13.50 -6.32 23.89
C LEU A 374 -12.83 -4.94 23.85
N ALA A 375 -13.58 -3.86 24.07
CA ALA A 375 -13.06 -2.49 24.10
C ALA A 375 -12.19 -2.23 25.33
N TYR A 376 -12.51 -2.83 26.49
CA TYR A 376 -11.68 -2.71 27.69
C TYR A 376 -10.47 -3.65 27.70
N ASN A 377 -10.47 -4.70 26.88
CA ASN A 377 -9.34 -5.60 26.77
C ASN A 377 -8.21 -4.91 25.96
N PRO A 378 -7.01 -4.68 26.55
CA PRO A 378 -5.94 -3.93 25.89
C PRO A 378 -5.49 -4.50 24.54
N GLN A 379 -5.60 -5.82 24.36
CA GLN A 379 -5.17 -6.50 23.13
C GLN A 379 -6.19 -6.35 22.00
N THR A 380 -7.49 -6.24 22.31
CA THR A 380 -8.56 -6.08 21.30
C THR A 380 -9.05 -4.65 21.15
N ARG A 381 -8.77 -3.78 22.13
CA ARG A 381 -9.26 -2.39 22.20
C ARG A 381 -9.14 -1.65 20.88
N TYR A 382 -7.94 -1.58 20.29
CA TYR A 382 -7.72 -0.86 19.04
C TYR A 382 -8.59 -1.40 17.90
N VAL A 383 -8.60 -2.72 17.70
CA VAL A 383 -9.38 -3.36 16.63
C VAL A 383 -10.87 -3.16 16.85
N THR A 384 -11.34 -3.29 18.09
CA THR A 384 -12.74 -3.11 18.46
C THR A 384 -13.20 -1.68 18.24
N LEU A 385 -12.44 -0.68 18.73
CA LEU A 385 -12.77 0.72 18.54
C LEU A 385 -12.71 1.10 17.05
N THR A 386 -11.68 0.69 16.31
CA THR A 386 -11.54 1.11 14.90
C THR A 386 -12.50 0.39 13.94
N ARG A 387 -12.85 -0.89 14.20
CA ARG A 387 -13.65 -1.70 13.27
C ARG A 387 -15.12 -1.85 13.66
N ILE A 388 -15.46 -1.73 14.95
CA ILE A 388 -16.81 -2.04 15.47
C ILE A 388 -17.53 -0.77 15.92
N LEU A 389 -16.87 0.12 16.67
CA LEU A 389 -17.50 1.33 17.19
C LEU A 389 -18.15 2.22 16.11
N PRO A 390 -17.54 2.44 14.92
CA PRO A 390 -18.19 3.24 13.88
C PRO A 390 -19.54 2.66 13.41
N GLN A 391 -19.66 1.33 13.35
CA GLN A 391 -20.91 0.67 12.97
C GLN A 391 -21.99 0.83 14.04
N LEU A 392 -21.62 0.62 15.32
CA LEU A 392 -22.51 0.85 16.44
C LEU A 392 -22.97 2.32 16.49
N THR A 393 -22.03 3.24 16.30
CA THR A 393 -22.33 4.67 16.32
C THR A 393 -23.28 5.05 15.19
N GLN A 394 -23.08 4.50 13.99
CA GLN A 394 -23.99 4.71 12.87
C GLN A 394 -25.40 4.22 13.20
N GLN A 395 -25.57 3.00 13.74
CA GLN A 395 -26.88 2.49 14.15
C GLN A 395 -27.55 3.38 15.21
N VAL A 396 -26.78 3.91 16.17
CA VAL A 396 -27.27 4.84 17.20
C VAL A 396 -27.72 6.17 16.59
N LEU A 397 -26.94 6.72 15.65
CA LEU A 397 -27.29 7.96 14.96
C LEU A 397 -28.55 7.79 14.09
N GLU A 398 -28.69 6.65 13.40
CA GLU A 398 -29.87 6.32 12.59
C GLU A 398 -31.13 6.12 13.44
N SER A 399 -31.00 5.42 14.57
CA SER A 399 -32.11 5.19 15.51
C SER A 399 -32.43 6.40 16.40
N GLN A 400 -31.54 7.40 16.43
CA GLN A 400 -31.64 8.59 17.30
C GLN A 400 -31.73 8.23 18.80
N ASP A 401 -31.18 7.08 19.22
CA ASP A 401 -31.24 6.61 20.60
C ASP A 401 -30.19 7.33 21.48
N LYS A 402 -30.65 8.34 22.22
CA LYS A 402 -29.80 9.13 23.13
C LYS A 402 -29.19 8.31 24.26
N THR A 403 -29.85 7.24 24.71
CA THR A 403 -29.37 6.41 25.82
C THR A 403 -28.16 5.60 25.38
N GLN A 404 -28.23 5.01 24.18
CA GLN A 404 -27.10 4.29 23.60
C GLN A 404 -25.97 5.24 23.20
N ALA A 405 -26.30 6.43 22.69
CA ALA A 405 -25.30 7.45 22.40
C ALA A 405 -24.46 7.80 23.63
N LEU A 406 -25.09 8.04 24.78
CA LEU A 406 -24.39 8.30 26.05
C LEU A 406 -23.43 7.16 26.45
N ARG A 407 -23.79 5.91 26.16
CA ARG A 407 -22.95 4.75 26.46
C ARG A 407 -21.74 4.62 25.52
N LEU A 408 -21.86 5.08 24.27
CA LEU A 408 -20.79 5.02 23.28
C LEU A 408 -19.81 6.19 23.36
N ILE A 409 -20.24 7.35 23.87
CA ILE A 409 -19.41 8.57 23.96
C ILE A 409 -18.02 8.31 24.56
N PRO A 410 -17.85 7.64 25.72
CA PRO A 410 -16.52 7.42 26.29
C PRO A 410 -15.57 6.64 25.37
N PHE A 411 -16.12 5.72 24.56
CA PHE A 411 -15.34 4.95 23.59
C PHE A 411 -15.04 5.76 22.33
N ALA A 412 -15.94 6.66 21.94
CA ALA A 412 -15.74 7.57 20.81
C ALA A 412 -14.74 8.68 21.12
N GLU A 413 -14.75 9.21 22.36
CA GLU A 413 -13.71 10.08 22.89
C GLU A 413 -12.34 9.41 22.82
N ASP A 414 -12.26 8.19 23.35
CA ASP A 414 -11.04 7.39 23.34
C ASP A 414 -10.54 7.12 21.90
N LEU A 415 -11.43 6.73 20.99
CA LEU A 415 -11.06 6.51 19.58
C LEU A 415 -10.62 7.81 18.89
N ALA A 416 -11.30 8.93 19.14
CA ALA A 416 -10.96 10.22 18.56
C ALA A 416 -9.60 10.72 19.07
N GLU A 417 -9.30 10.53 20.36
CA GLU A 417 -7.99 10.84 20.92
C GLU A 417 -6.88 9.90 20.44
N MET A 418 -7.22 8.64 20.17
CA MET A 418 -6.30 7.62 19.71
C MET A 418 -5.92 7.82 18.24
N GLU A 419 -6.88 7.83 17.30
CA GLU A 419 -6.55 7.99 15.88
C GLU A 419 -6.32 9.45 15.48
N ARG A 420 -6.91 10.39 16.22
CA ARG A 420 -6.93 11.84 15.89
C ARG A 420 -7.39 12.14 14.46
N ALA A 421 -8.08 11.20 13.84
CA ALA A 421 -8.56 11.31 12.47
C ALA A 421 -9.80 12.21 12.43
N TYR A 422 -9.90 13.04 11.37
CA TYR A 422 -10.96 14.04 11.26
C TYR A 422 -12.36 13.42 11.29
N TRP A 423 -12.56 12.23 10.72
CA TRP A 423 -13.88 11.56 10.72
C TRP A 423 -14.26 11.02 12.09
N GLN A 424 -13.30 10.65 12.95
CA GLN A 424 -13.60 10.21 14.32
C GLN A 424 -14.04 11.39 15.18
N TRP A 425 -13.40 12.56 15.00
CA TRP A 425 -13.84 13.81 15.62
C TRP A 425 -15.23 14.22 15.14
N LEU A 426 -15.54 14.07 13.85
CA LEU A 426 -16.88 14.34 13.32
C LEU A 426 -17.93 13.37 13.87
N LEU A 427 -17.58 12.08 13.98
CA LEU A 427 -18.44 11.06 14.57
C LEU A 427 -18.76 11.37 16.04
N LEU A 428 -17.74 11.73 16.82
CA LEU A 428 -17.88 12.15 18.21
C LEU A 428 -18.74 13.42 18.34
N SER A 429 -18.53 14.40 17.46
CA SER A 429 -19.33 15.62 17.40
C SER A 429 -20.82 15.32 17.20
N ARG A 430 -21.14 14.38 16.30
CA ARG A 430 -22.53 13.93 16.05
C ARG A 430 -23.14 13.24 17.28
N LEU A 431 -22.38 12.42 17.99
CA LEU A 431 -22.82 11.80 19.24
C LEU A 431 -23.15 12.83 20.33
N TYR A 432 -22.26 13.79 20.58
CA TYR A 432 -22.51 14.87 21.53
C TYR A 432 -23.75 15.69 21.14
N PHE A 433 -23.90 15.99 19.85
CA PHE A 433 -25.06 16.71 19.36
C PHE A 433 -26.37 15.97 19.64
N LEU A 434 -26.41 14.66 19.37
CA LEU A 434 -27.59 13.81 19.60
C LEU A 434 -28.05 13.84 21.06
N VAL A 435 -27.11 13.82 22.01
CA VAL A 435 -27.41 13.87 23.45
C VAL A 435 -27.63 15.30 23.97
N GLY A 436 -27.47 16.31 23.12
CA GLY A 436 -27.75 17.72 23.43
C GLY A 436 -26.59 18.50 24.06
N LEU A 437 -25.38 17.92 24.08
CA LEU A 437 -24.13 18.52 24.54
C LEU A 437 -23.53 19.40 23.42
N LEU A 438 -24.11 20.59 23.23
CA LEU A 438 -23.81 21.44 22.06
C LEU A 438 -22.41 22.05 22.08
N ASP A 439 -21.86 22.37 23.25
CA ASP A 439 -20.52 22.98 23.34
C ASP A 439 -19.43 21.93 23.05
N GLU A 440 -19.61 20.71 23.54
CA GLU A 440 -18.75 19.55 23.26
C GLU A 440 -18.85 19.12 21.79
N ALA A 441 -20.07 19.08 21.24
CA ALA A 441 -20.28 18.82 19.82
C ALA A 441 -19.52 19.82 18.94
N ARG A 442 -19.61 21.11 19.29
CA ARG A 442 -18.92 22.19 18.58
C ARG A 442 -17.40 22.02 18.65
N ALA A 443 -16.85 21.79 19.83
CA ALA A 443 -15.40 21.58 20.01
C ALA A 443 -14.89 20.38 19.19
N ALA A 444 -15.62 19.26 19.18
CA ALA A 444 -15.26 18.10 18.38
C ALA A 444 -15.34 18.37 16.87
N ALA A 445 -16.32 19.15 16.39
CA ALA A 445 -16.40 19.57 14.99
C ALA A 445 -15.22 20.47 14.59
N GLU A 446 -14.83 21.41 15.47
CA GLU A 446 -13.64 22.26 15.26
C GLU A 446 -12.36 21.44 15.18
N MET A 447 -12.21 20.39 16.00
CA MET A 447 -11.09 19.45 15.91
C MET A 447 -11.08 18.69 14.58
N SER A 448 -12.23 18.26 14.08
CA SER A 448 -12.35 17.64 12.75
C SER A 448 -11.86 18.58 11.65
N ILE A 449 -12.33 19.84 11.67
CA ILE A 449 -11.93 20.90 10.72
C ILE A 449 -10.44 21.22 10.83
N HIS A 450 -9.89 21.32 12.04
CA HIS A 450 -8.47 21.58 12.24
C HIS A 450 -7.59 20.51 11.58
N GLN A 451 -8.00 19.24 11.72
CA GLN A 451 -7.29 18.11 11.11
C GLN A 451 -7.42 18.11 9.58
N GLN A 452 -8.63 18.33 9.06
CA GLN A 452 -8.88 18.40 7.61
C GLN A 452 -9.82 19.57 7.23
N PRO A 453 -9.26 20.77 6.98
CA PRO A 453 -10.06 21.97 6.70
C PRO A 453 -10.90 21.89 5.41
N VAL A 454 -10.52 21.01 4.49
CA VAL A 454 -11.21 20.81 3.21
C VAL A 454 -12.37 19.82 3.30
N HIS A 455 -12.60 19.21 4.46
CA HIS A 455 -13.71 18.29 4.67
C HIS A 455 -15.02 19.05 4.93
N GLU A 456 -15.71 19.39 3.85
CA GLU A 456 -16.95 20.19 3.86
C GLU A 456 -18.04 19.70 4.84
N PRO A 457 -18.30 18.38 5.00
CA PRO A 457 -19.30 17.91 5.97
C PRO A 457 -19.04 18.36 7.42
N ALA A 458 -17.78 18.56 7.82
CA ALA A 458 -17.48 19.05 9.16
C ALA A 458 -17.87 20.53 9.33
N TRP A 459 -17.66 21.37 8.31
CA TRP A 459 -18.09 22.77 8.29
C TRP A 459 -19.61 22.91 8.28
N GLN A 460 -20.29 22.12 7.46
CA GLN A 460 -21.74 22.10 7.39
C GLN A 460 -22.34 21.69 8.75
N PHE A 461 -21.76 20.68 9.39
CA PHE A 461 -22.20 20.23 10.70
C PHE A 461 -21.92 21.27 11.80
N LEU A 462 -20.75 21.91 11.79
CA LEU A 462 -20.45 23.02 12.70
C LEU A 462 -21.46 24.16 12.56
N HIS A 463 -21.78 24.56 11.32
CA HIS A 463 -22.78 25.58 11.05
C HIS A 463 -24.16 25.18 11.61
N TYR A 464 -24.56 23.93 11.44
CA TYR A 464 -25.81 23.40 11.99
C TYR A 464 -25.86 23.43 13.53
N ILE A 465 -24.74 23.11 14.20
CA ILE A 465 -24.60 23.23 15.66
C ILE A 465 -24.82 24.69 16.09
N ASP A 466 -24.16 25.64 15.42
CA ASP A 466 -24.25 27.07 15.74
C ASP A 466 -25.68 27.61 15.51
N MET A 467 -26.36 27.19 14.44
CA MET A 467 -27.77 27.52 14.21
C MET A 467 -28.67 26.97 15.31
N THR A 468 -28.46 25.73 15.73
CA THR A 468 -29.22 25.10 16.83
C THR A 468 -29.03 25.86 18.14
N ARG A 469 -27.80 26.29 18.42
CA ARG A 469 -27.48 27.10 19.59
C ARG A 469 -28.15 28.48 19.53
N ALA A 470 -28.11 29.15 18.39
CA ALA A 470 -28.77 30.44 18.17
C ALA A 470 -30.30 30.34 18.29
N ALA A 471 -30.90 29.27 17.76
CA ALA A 471 -32.33 28.99 17.90
C ALA A 471 -32.72 28.81 19.37
N ARG A 472 -31.96 28.02 20.15
CA ARG A 472 -32.18 27.86 21.60
C ARG A 472 -32.03 29.17 22.37
N ALA A 473 -31.03 29.98 22.03
CA ALA A 473 -30.76 31.25 22.71
C ALA A 473 -31.82 32.33 22.41
N THR A 474 -32.39 32.34 21.21
CA THR A 474 -33.33 33.37 20.75
C THR A 474 -34.80 32.96 20.83
N GLY A 475 -35.08 31.66 20.98
CA GLY A 475 -36.44 31.10 20.89
C GLY A 475 -37.02 31.08 19.48
N ARG A 476 -36.23 31.45 18.45
CA ARG A 476 -36.68 31.43 17.05
C ARG A 476 -36.58 30.00 16.47
N PRO A 477 -37.48 29.61 15.55
CA PRO A 477 -37.36 28.34 14.84
C PRO A 477 -36.02 28.24 14.10
N ILE A 478 -35.42 27.05 14.06
CA ILE A 478 -34.11 26.81 13.45
C ILE A 478 -34.13 27.12 11.94
N GLU A 479 -35.27 26.88 11.29
CA GLU A 479 -35.54 27.17 9.88
C GLU A 479 -35.31 28.65 9.55
N SER A 480 -35.50 29.54 10.54
CA SER A 480 -35.31 30.98 10.36
C SER A 480 -33.85 31.42 10.26
N PHE A 481 -32.90 30.49 10.48
CA PHE A 481 -31.46 30.70 10.34
C PHE A 481 -30.88 30.13 9.04
N PHE A 482 -31.64 29.32 8.30
CA PHE A 482 -31.17 28.75 7.04
C PHE A 482 -31.18 29.80 5.90
N PRO A 483 -30.12 29.85 5.07
CA PRO A 483 -30.09 30.71 3.89
C PRO A 483 -30.96 30.12 2.77
N GLY A 484 -32.28 30.35 2.82
CA GLY A 484 -33.21 29.87 1.77
C GLY A 484 -33.40 28.35 1.75
N ALA A 485 -34.31 27.87 0.88
CA ALA A 485 -34.96 26.54 0.91
C ALA A 485 -34.04 25.30 0.77
N VAL A 486 -33.21 25.04 1.77
CA VAL A 486 -32.49 23.77 1.95
C VAL A 486 -33.16 23.00 3.09
N PRO A 487 -33.77 21.83 2.85
CA PRO A 487 -34.37 21.01 3.91
C PRO A 487 -33.31 20.54 4.90
N ALA A 488 -33.61 20.61 6.20
CA ALA A 488 -32.74 20.18 7.30
C ALA A 488 -32.34 18.70 7.22
N ASP A 489 -33.17 17.89 6.54
CA ASP A 489 -33.08 16.44 6.42
C ASP A 489 -31.80 15.97 5.69
N HIS A 490 -31.20 16.84 4.87
CA HIS A 490 -29.99 16.53 4.11
C HIS A 490 -28.70 16.56 4.94
N LEU A 491 -28.68 17.23 6.10
CA LEU A 491 -27.45 17.41 6.90
C LEU A 491 -27.11 16.22 7.81
N PHE A 492 -28.08 15.35 8.10
CA PHE A 492 -27.90 14.20 9.01
C PHE A 492 -27.55 12.89 8.29
N LEU A 493 -27.89 12.77 7.00
CA LEU A 493 -27.94 11.47 6.31
C LEU A 493 -27.04 11.36 5.09
N GLU A 494 -26.22 12.38 4.76
CA GLU A 494 -25.15 12.17 3.78
C GLU A 494 -24.10 11.22 4.38
N ASN A 495 -24.31 9.95 4.07
CA ASN A 495 -23.38 8.86 4.20
C ASN A 495 -22.15 9.17 3.34
N ASP A 496 -21.18 9.87 3.91
CA ASP A 496 -19.84 9.84 3.36
C ASP A 496 -19.25 8.48 3.73
N HIS A 497 -19.40 7.51 2.83
CA HIS A 497 -18.66 6.26 2.90
C HIS A 497 -17.18 6.60 2.97
N GLY A 498 -16.66 6.65 4.21
CA GLY A 498 -15.27 6.81 4.62
C GLY A 498 -14.34 7.31 3.53
N GLY A 499 -13.99 8.60 3.60
CA GLY A 499 -13.03 9.29 2.76
C GLY A 499 -12.04 8.34 2.11
N ASN A 500 -12.25 8.09 0.81
CA ASN A 500 -11.32 7.39 -0.06
C ASN A 500 -10.59 6.22 0.62
N ARG A 501 -11.33 5.30 1.25
CA ARG A 501 -10.88 3.90 1.34
C ARG A 501 -10.83 3.37 -0.10
N THR A 502 -9.81 3.78 -0.84
CA THR A 502 -9.27 2.94 -1.90
C THR A 502 -9.02 1.61 -1.22
N ALA A 503 -9.89 0.65 -1.54
CA ALA A 503 -9.86 -0.69 -1.02
C ALA A 503 -8.47 -1.27 -1.35
N GLN A 504 -7.55 -1.16 -0.40
CA GLN A 504 -6.49 -2.13 -0.27
C GLN A 504 -7.17 -3.33 0.38
N PRO A 505 -7.35 -4.45 -0.32
CA PRO A 505 -7.76 -5.67 0.34
C PRO A 505 -6.66 -6.03 1.36
N GLU A 506 -7.09 -6.28 2.60
CA GLU A 506 -6.26 -6.95 3.61
C GLU A 506 -5.74 -8.29 3.09
#